data_AF-A0A550H9H9-F1
#
_entry.id   AF-A0A550H9H9-F1
#
_cell.length_a   1.000
_cell.length_b   1.000
_cell.length_c   1.000
_cell.angle_alpha   90.00
_cell.angle_beta   90.00
_cell.angle_gamma   90.00
#
_symmetry.space_group_name_H-M   'P 1'
#
loop_
_entity.id
_entity.type
_entity.pdbx_description
1 polymer ?
#
loop_
_entity_poly.entity_id
_entity_poly.type
_entity_poly.pdbx_seq_one_letter_code
_entity_poly.pdbx_strand_id
1 'polypeptide(L)'
;MRQGDGGGLSPPLEQRAPHGAHSGKHKTHGLLFLALTDEKGNLIWISAAKPGRSSEITTARHNKITGHLREAGLGALADLGFVGLDDKPDDDPVIITGRKATRNHQLTAAEKETHRLVSRERAANEHGFANLKSWRTLTKLRTDTRQATTLLRALLVLANSEVQR
;
A
#
# COMPACT_ATOMS: atom_id res chain seq x y z
N MET A 1 62.80 -18.57 -2.10
CA MET A 1 62.48 -17.14 -2.24
C MET A 1 61.04 -17.04 -2.71
N ARG A 2 60.13 -16.52 -1.87
CA ARG A 2 58.69 -16.42 -2.11
C ARG A 2 58.37 -15.18 -2.96
N GLN A 3 57.47 -15.31 -3.92
CA GLN A 3 56.56 -14.27 -4.43
C GLN A 3 55.23 -15.02 -4.68
N GLY A 4 54.08 -14.68 -4.11
CA GLY A 4 53.60 -13.40 -3.60
C GLY A 4 52.74 -12.75 -4.68
N ASP A 5 51.42 -12.87 -4.49
CA ASP A 5 50.29 -12.07 -4.99
C ASP A 5 50.53 -11.01 -6.09
N GLY A 6 49.57 -10.92 -7.01
CA GLY A 6 49.18 -9.60 -7.50
C GLY A 6 48.61 -9.51 -8.91
N GLY A 7 47.36 -9.03 -8.99
CA GLY A 7 46.90 -8.18 -10.10
C GLY A 7 46.28 -8.95 -11.26
N GLY A 8 44.98 -8.88 -11.55
CA GLY A 8 44.09 -7.74 -11.38
C GLY A 8 44.08 -6.90 -12.67
N LEU A 9 42.99 -7.10 -13.45
CA LEU A 9 42.23 -6.09 -14.18
C LEU A 9 42.99 -4.93 -14.85
N SER A 10 42.78 -4.81 -16.16
CA SER A 10 42.58 -3.49 -16.79
C SER A 10 41.20 -3.48 -17.45
N PRO A 11 40.23 -2.72 -16.92
CA PRO A 11 39.00 -2.39 -17.64
C PRO A 11 39.23 -1.17 -18.55
N PRO A 12 38.52 -1.02 -19.67
CA PRO A 12 38.43 0.27 -20.34
C PRO A 12 37.27 1.10 -19.78
N LEU A 13 37.65 2.28 -19.29
CA LEU A 13 36.99 3.58 -19.43
C LEU A 13 35.71 3.83 -18.63
N GLU A 14 35.96 4.32 -17.42
CA GLU A 14 35.10 5.22 -16.67
C GLU A 14 34.89 6.53 -17.46
N GLN A 15 33.65 6.80 -17.89
CA GLN A 15 33.17 8.17 -18.08
C GLN A 15 32.34 8.57 -16.87
N ARG A 16 32.95 9.37 -16.00
CA ARG A 16 32.24 10.12 -14.96
C ARG A 16 31.47 11.27 -15.60
N ALA A 17 30.19 11.37 -15.26
CA ALA A 17 29.46 12.63 -15.21
C ALA A 17 29.08 12.93 -13.74
N PRO A 18 29.09 14.20 -13.29
CA PRO A 18 29.20 14.56 -11.88
C PRO A 18 27.85 14.73 -11.16
N HIS A 19 27.96 14.52 -9.84
CA HIS A 19 27.18 15.01 -8.71
C HIS A 19 25.64 14.89 -8.68
N GLY A 20 25.20 14.04 -7.75
CA GLY A 20 24.15 14.46 -6.81
C GLY A 20 22.79 13.78 -6.96
N ALA A 21 22.72 12.45 -6.78
CA ALA A 21 21.61 11.80 -6.06
C ALA A 21 21.89 10.29 -5.96
N HIS A 22 22.35 9.83 -4.80
CA HIS A 22 22.37 8.41 -4.48
C HIS A 22 21.79 8.15 -3.09
N SER A 23 20.63 7.50 -3.09
CA SER A 23 20.11 6.51 -2.12
C SER A 23 18.61 6.32 -2.42
N GLY A 24 18.01 5.15 -2.60
CA GLY A 24 18.47 3.76 -2.51
C GLY A 24 17.22 2.87 -2.60
N LYS A 25 17.32 1.76 -3.33
CA LYS A 25 16.31 0.68 -3.54
C LYS A 25 15.20 0.98 -4.58
N HIS A 26 15.32 0.28 -5.71
CA HIS A 26 14.39 0.20 -6.85
C HIS A 26 14.46 1.35 -7.88
N LYS A 27 15.32 1.18 -8.89
CA LYS A 27 15.22 1.88 -10.20
C LYS A 27 14.15 1.22 -11.09
N THR A 28 12.96 0.99 -10.55
CA THR A 28 11.79 0.51 -11.30
C THR A 28 10.61 1.36 -10.85
N HIS A 29 9.98 2.10 -11.77
CA HIS A 29 8.82 2.95 -11.47
C HIS A 29 7.62 2.08 -11.07
N GLY A 30 7.52 1.72 -9.79
CA GLY A 30 6.34 1.05 -9.25
C GLY A 30 5.12 1.97 -9.33
N LEU A 31 3.92 1.40 -9.42
CA LEU A 31 2.66 2.12 -9.29
C LEU A 31 2.13 1.94 -7.87
N LEU A 32 1.56 3.00 -7.31
CA LEU A 32 0.82 2.97 -6.06
C LEU A 32 -0.66 3.26 -6.34
N PHE A 33 -1.55 2.47 -5.76
CA PHE A 33 -2.97 2.76 -5.69
C PHE A 33 -3.51 2.26 -4.35
N LEU A 34 -4.66 2.79 -3.95
CA LEU A 34 -5.39 2.39 -2.75
C LEU A 34 -6.68 1.71 -3.19
N ALA A 35 -7.16 0.78 -2.36
CA ALA A 35 -8.44 0.12 -2.56
C ALA A 35 -9.15 -0.03 -1.21
N LEU A 36 -10.47 -0.03 -1.26
CA LEU A 36 -11.34 -0.32 -0.11
C LEU A 36 -12.17 -1.56 -0.42
N THR A 37 -12.35 -2.40 0.58
CA THR A 37 -13.22 -3.58 0.51
C THR A 37 -14.31 -3.51 1.56
N ASP A 38 -15.40 -4.25 1.34
CA ASP A 38 -16.37 -4.56 2.40
C ASP A 38 -15.81 -5.64 3.36
N GLU A 39 -16.61 -6.02 4.37
CA GLU A 39 -16.26 -7.04 5.37
C GLU A 39 -16.08 -8.45 4.80
N LYS A 40 -16.58 -8.71 3.58
CA LYS A 40 -16.41 -9.98 2.87
C LYS A 40 -15.18 -9.98 1.95
N GLY A 41 -14.48 -8.85 1.86
CA GLY A 41 -13.33 -8.67 0.98
C GLY A 41 -13.69 -8.29 -0.46
N ASN A 42 -14.95 -7.90 -0.72
CA ASN A 42 -15.36 -7.43 -2.05
C ASN A 42 -14.86 -6.01 -2.28
N LEU A 43 -14.30 -5.75 -3.46
CA LEU A 43 -13.74 -4.45 -3.80
C LEU A 43 -14.83 -3.40 -4.07
N ILE A 44 -14.94 -2.38 -3.22
CA ILE A 44 -15.95 -1.32 -3.31
C ILE A 44 -15.41 -0.03 -3.93
N TRP A 45 -14.10 0.21 -3.85
CA TRP A 45 -13.47 1.42 -4.40
C TRP A 45 -12.00 1.19 -4.73
N ILE A 46 -11.52 1.90 -5.76
CA ILE A 46 -10.10 1.93 -6.13
C ILE A 46 -9.67 3.34 -6.52
N SER A 47 -8.51 3.78 -6.03
CA SER A 47 -7.94 5.08 -6.38
C SER A 47 -7.39 5.09 -7.81
N ALA A 48 -7.17 6.28 -8.35
CA ALA A 48 -6.29 6.42 -9.51
C ALA A 48 -4.88 5.89 -9.16
N ALA A 49 -4.21 5.31 -10.15
CA ALA A 49 -2.81 4.91 -10.01
C ALA A 49 -1.92 6.15 -9.94
N LYS A 50 -0.90 6.08 -9.08
CA LYS A 50 0.13 7.12 -8.90
C LYS A 50 1.53 6.54 -9.07
N PRO A 51 2.54 7.38 -9.38
CA PRO A 51 3.92 6.95 -9.30
C PRO A 51 4.26 6.51 -7.87
N GLY A 52 4.92 5.37 -7.71
CA GLY A 52 5.23 4.72 -6.43
C GLY A 52 6.27 5.44 -5.56
N ARG A 53 6.56 6.71 -5.84
CA ARG A 53 7.38 7.58 -4.98
C ARG A 53 6.58 8.11 -3.78
N SER A 54 5.25 8.21 -3.90
CA SER A 54 4.39 8.66 -2.79
C SER A 54 4.18 7.56 -1.76
N SER A 55 3.97 7.93 -0.49
CA SER A 55 3.51 6.98 0.53
C SER A 55 2.00 6.75 0.44
N GLU A 56 1.53 5.62 0.97
CA GLU A 56 0.12 5.26 1.06
C GLU A 56 -0.69 6.31 1.81
N ILE A 57 -0.22 6.72 3.00
CA ILE A 57 -0.90 7.76 3.81
C ILE A 57 -0.97 9.11 3.09
N THR A 58 0.08 9.52 2.37
CA THR A 58 0.06 10.76 1.56
C THR A 58 -0.97 10.64 0.45
N THR A 59 -1.04 9.46 -0.18
CA THR A 59 -2.02 9.18 -1.23
C THR A 59 -3.44 9.17 -0.68
N ALA A 60 -3.66 8.63 0.51
CA ALA A 60 -4.96 8.64 1.19
C ALA A 60 -5.42 10.06 1.52
N ARG A 61 -4.53 10.92 2.03
CA ARG A 61 -4.82 12.34 2.26
C ARG A 61 -5.18 13.07 0.98
N HIS A 62 -4.41 12.86 -0.08
CA HIS A 62 -4.70 13.48 -1.38
C HIS A 62 -6.07 13.05 -1.93
N ASN A 63 -6.45 11.78 -1.72
CA ASN A 63 -7.76 11.26 -2.13
C ASN A 63 -8.87 11.57 -1.12
N LYS A 64 -8.60 12.33 -0.05
CA LYS A 64 -9.57 12.74 0.97
C LYS A 64 -10.39 11.57 1.54
N ILE A 65 -9.76 10.40 1.72
CA ILE A 65 -10.44 9.15 2.11
C ILE A 65 -11.27 9.34 3.39
N THR A 66 -10.73 10.01 4.42
CA THR A 66 -11.44 10.27 5.68
C THR A 66 -12.68 11.14 5.48
N GLY A 67 -12.61 12.14 4.60
CA GLY A 67 -13.76 12.98 4.25
C GLY A 67 -14.87 12.17 3.59
N HIS A 68 -14.53 11.35 2.59
CA HIS A 68 -15.50 10.50 1.90
C HIS A 68 -16.14 9.44 2.79
N LEU A 69 -15.35 8.81 3.67
CA LEU A 69 -15.87 7.86 4.65
C LEU A 69 -16.87 8.53 5.60
N ARG A 70 -16.53 9.72 6.10
CA ARG A 70 -17.39 10.51 6.98
C ARG A 70 -18.69 10.96 6.31
N GLU A 71 -18.60 11.47 5.09
CA GLU A 71 -19.78 11.84 4.28
C GLU A 71 -20.70 10.63 4.03
N ALA A 72 -20.14 9.44 3.89
CA ALA A 72 -20.89 8.20 3.72
C ALA A 72 -21.38 7.56 5.03
N GLY A 73 -20.98 8.08 6.19
CA GLY A 73 -21.25 7.45 7.50
C GLY A 73 -20.56 6.09 7.67
N LEU A 74 -19.41 5.89 7.03
CA LEU A 74 -18.64 4.64 7.05
C LEU A 74 -17.35 4.78 7.86
N GLY A 75 -16.93 3.68 8.48
CA GLY A 75 -15.59 3.51 9.05
C GLY A 75 -14.78 2.50 8.26
N ALA A 76 -13.46 2.64 8.23
CA ALA A 76 -12.56 1.68 7.60
C ALA A 76 -11.49 1.19 8.58
N LEU A 77 -11.23 -0.12 8.55
CA LEU A 77 -10.06 -0.72 9.17
C LEU A 77 -8.85 -0.52 8.27
N ALA A 78 -7.76 -0.02 8.81
CA ALA A 78 -6.57 0.30 8.03
C ALA A 78 -5.29 -0.26 8.67
N ASP A 79 -4.28 -0.46 7.83
CA ASP A 79 -2.96 -0.89 8.27
C ASP A 79 -2.23 0.17 9.09
N LEU A 80 -1.20 -0.27 9.82
CA LEU A 80 -0.38 0.62 10.67
C LEU A 80 0.29 1.75 9.87
N GLY A 81 0.47 1.59 8.55
CA GLY A 81 0.95 2.64 7.65
C GLY A 81 0.02 3.85 7.54
N PHE A 82 -1.24 3.71 7.97
CA PHE A 82 -2.24 4.78 7.98
C PHE A 82 -2.45 5.40 9.38
N VAL A 83 -1.62 5.06 10.36
CA VAL A 83 -1.68 5.71 11.69
C VAL A 83 -1.52 7.22 11.52
N GLY A 84 -2.43 7.98 12.13
CA GLY A 84 -2.51 9.44 12.02
C GLY A 84 -3.18 9.96 10.76
N LEU A 85 -3.75 9.09 9.90
CA LEU A 85 -4.52 9.52 8.73
C LEU A 85 -5.77 10.32 9.13
N ASP A 86 -6.50 9.83 10.13
CA ASP A 86 -7.68 10.50 10.68
C ASP A 86 -7.28 11.75 11.46
N ASP A 87 -7.94 12.86 11.13
CA ASP A 87 -7.76 14.16 11.74
C ASP A 87 -8.68 14.38 12.95
N LYS A 88 -9.69 13.52 13.15
CA LYS A 88 -10.64 13.61 14.28
C LYS A 88 -10.86 12.25 14.97
N PRO A 89 -9.80 11.58 15.43
CA PRO A 89 -9.89 10.22 15.96
C PRO A 89 -10.68 10.08 17.27
N ASP A 90 -10.86 11.18 18.02
CA ASP A 90 -11.57 11.16 19.31
C ASP A 90 -13.03 11.62 19.21
N ASP A 91 -13.35 12.48 18.23
CA ASP A 91 -14.69 13.07 18.07
C ASP A 91 -15.58 12.31 17.08
N ASP A 92 -14.99 11.86 15.96
CA ASP A 92 -15.70 11.22 14.85
C ASP A 92 -14.76 10.29 14.05
N PRO A 93 -14.35 9.15 14.64
CA PRO A 93 -13.36 8.26 14.07
C PRO A 93 -13.91 7.52 12.85
N VAL A 94 -13.22 7.64 11.72
CA VAL A 94 -13.53 6.94 10.47
C VAL A 94 -12.40 6.01 10.01
N ILE A 95 -11.21 6.11 10.61
CA ILE A 95 -10.11 5.16 10.38
C ILE A 95 -9.73 4.49 11.70
N ILE A 96 -9.85 3.17 11.75
CA ILE A 96 -9.39 2.36 12.88
C ILE A 96 -8.14 1.60 12.43
N THR A 97 -6.99 1.93 13.02
CA THR A 97 -5.76 1.17 12.85
C THR A 97 -5.50 0.26 14.05
N GLY A 98 -4.78 -0.84 13.84
CA GLY A 98 -4.25 -1.62 14.97
C GLY A 98 -3.40 -0.76 15.92
N ARG A 99 -3.36 -1.09 17.20
CA ARG A 99 -2.43 -0.48 18.18
C ARG A 99 -1.09 -1.21 18.23
N LYS A 100 0.03 -0.52 18.02
CA LYS A 100 1.36 -1.14 18.17
C LYS A 100 1.71 -1.29 19.65
N ALA A 101 2.05 -2.50 20.10
CA ALA A 101 2.64 -2.70 21.42
C ALA A 101 3.99 -1.96 21.48
N THR A 102 4.24 -1.21 22.55
CA THR A 102 5.52 -0.55 22.78
C THR A 102 6.26 -1.23 23.93
N ARG A 103 7.58 -1.00 24.02
CA ARG A 103 8.43 -1.61 25.06
C ARG A 103 7.89 -1.34 26.49
N ASN A 104 7.16 -0.25 26.67
CA ASN A 104 6.61 0.19 27.96
C ASN A 104 5.07 0.12 28.03
N HIS A 105 4.40 -0.42 27.01
CA HIS A 105 2.94 -0.58 27.01
C HIS A 105 2.57 -1.92 26.38
N GLN A 106 2.40 -2.93 27.24
CA GLN A 106 1.84 -4.21 26.82
C GLN A 106 0.33 -4.08 26.60
N LEU A 107 -0.16 -4.71 25.54
CA LEU A 107 -1.59 -4.71 25.23
C LEU A 107 -2.36 -5.43 26.34
N THR A 108 -3.41 -4.78 26.83
CA THR A 108 -4.39 -5.38 27.74
C THR A 108 -5.14 -6.53 27.06
N ALA A 109 -5.82 -7.37 27.83
CA ALA A 109 -6.62 -8.47 27.27
C ALA A 109 -7.73 -7.97 26.33
N ALA A 110 -8.38 -6.86 26.66
CA ALA A 110 -9.39 -6.22 25.82
C ALA A 110 -8.82 -5.68 24.50
N GLU A 111 -7.64 -5.07 24.54
CA GLU A 111 -6.95 -4.62 23.33
C GLU A 111 -6.49 -5.77 22.44
N LYS A 112 -6.08 -6.90 23.04
CA LYS A 112 -5.74 -8.13 22.29
C LYS A 112 -6.95 -8.71 21.57
N GLU A 113 -8.12 -8.71 22.21
CA GLU A 113 -9.35 -9.21 21.59
C GLU A 113 -9.82 -8.28 20.45
N THR A 114 -9.77 -6.97 20.67
CA THR A 114 -10.02 -5.98 19.62
C THR A 114 -9.05 -6.17 18.44
N HIS A 115 -7.78 -6.41 18.72
CA HIS A 115 -6.78 -6.73 17.69
C HIS A 115 -7.11 -8.00 16.91
N ARG A 116 -7.60 -9.05 17.57
CA ARG A 116 -8.02 -10.29 16.88
C ARG A 116 -9.17 -10.03 15.93
N LEU A 117 -10.17 -9.27 16.36
CA LEU A 117 -11.29 -8.89 15.50
C LEU A 117 -10.81 -8.06 14.30
N VAL A 118 -10.02 -7.01 14.54
CA VAL A 118 -9.44 -6.19 13.46
C VAL A 118 -8.52 -7.00 12.53
N SER A 119 -7.77 -7.97 13.04
CA SER A 119 -6.93 -8.85 12.23
C SER A 119 -7.74 -9.84 11.40
N ARG A 120 -8.88 -10.34 11.91
CA ARG A 120 -9.79 -11.20 11.14
C ARG A 120 -10.40 -10.45 9.96
N GLU A 121 -10.87 -9.23 10.18
CA GLU A 121 -11.39 -8.39 9.10
C GLU A 121 -10.29 -8.03 8.10
N ARG A 122 -9.05 -7.83 8.57
CA ARG A 122 -7.89 -7.66 7.68
C ARG A 122 -7.59 -8.89 6.83
N ALA A 123 -7.81 -10.10 7.32
CA ALA A 123 -7.63 -11.30 6.51
C ALA A 123 -8.58 -11.33 5.30
N ALA A 124 -9.81 -10.80 5.43
CA ALA A 124 -10.73 -10.66 4.31
C ALA A 124 -10.24 -9.62 3.29
N ASN A 125 -9.73 -8.48 3.77
CA ASN A 125 -9.10 -7.47 2.92
C ASN A 125 -7.86 -8.01 2.19
N GLU A 126 -6.96 -8.70 2.91
CA GLU A 126 -5.80 -9.36 2.34
C GLU A 126 -6.18 -10.41 1.30
N HIS A 127 -7.28 -11.14 1.51
CA HIS A 127 -7.81 -12.08 0.53
C HIS A 127 -8.31 -11.36 -0.74
N GLY A 128 -9.05 -10.26 -0.59
CA GLY A 128 -9.45 -9.41 -1.72
C GLY A 128 -8.25 -8.86 -2.49
N PHE A 129 -7.21 -8.40 -1.79
CA PHE A 129 -5.96 -7.94 -2.41
C PHE A 129 -5.12 -9.08 -3.01
N ALA A 130 -5.12 -10.27 -2.42
CA ALA A 130 -4.47 -11.45 -2.98
C ALA A 130 -5.15 -11.87 -4.27
N ASN A 131 -6.49 -11.81 -4.31
CA ASN A 131 -7.27 -11.93 -5.51
C ASN A 131 -6.80 -10.88 -6.51
N LEU A 132 -6.78 -9.58 -6.22
CA LEU A 132 -6.25 -8.56 -7.14
C LEU A 132 -4.82 -8.83 -7.64
N LYS A 133 -3.91 -9.27 -6.76
CA LYS A 133 -2.52 -9.60 -7.11
C LYS A 133 -2.40 -10.84 -8.00
N SER A 134 -3.36 -11.77 -7.93
CA SER A 134 -3.41 -12.94 -8.82
C SER A 134 -3.68 -12.57 -10.28
N TRP A 135 -4.25 -11.37 -10.53
CA TRP A 135 -4.48 -10.85 -11.88
C TRP A 135 -3.12 -10.38 -12.40
N ARG A 136 -2.41 -11.31 -13.07
CA ARG A 136 -1.08 -11.14 -13.68
C ARG A 136 -0.91 -9.85 -14.52
N THR A 137 -2.01 -9.21 -14.90
CA THR A 137 -2.05 -7.88 -15.53
C THR A 137 -1.40 -6.82 -14.64
N LEU A 138 -1.69 -6.78 -13.33
CA LEU A 138 -1.16 -5.74 -12.43
C LEU A 138 0.33 -5.93 -12.12
N THR A 139 0.83 -7.17 -12.06
CA THR A 139 2.24 -7.47 -11.76
C THR A 139 3.19 -7.18 -12.93
N LYS A 140 2.66 -7.04 -14.15
CA LYS A 140 3.42 -6.70 -15.36
C LYS A 140 3.20 -5.27 -15.85
N LEU A 141 2.41 -4.48 -15.12
CA LEU A 141 2.03 -3.15 -15.55
C LEU A 141 3.23 -2.19 -15.50
N ARG A 142 3.88 -1.98 -16.65
CA ARG A 142 4.95 -0.98 -16.87
C ARG A 142 4.42 0.19 -17.69
N THR A 143 3.21 0.64 -17.36
CA THR A 143 2.39 1.53 -18.18
C THR A 143 2.22 2.89 -17.50
N ASP A 144 1.91 3.92 -18.29
CA ASP A 144 1.50 5.23 -17.78
C ASP A 144 0.33 5.14 -16.77
N THR A 145 0.36 6.02 -15.76
CA THR A 145 -0.62 6.08 -14.66
C THR A 145 -2.07 6.20 -15.14
N ARG A 146 -2.33 6.82 -16.29
CA ARG A 146 -3.69 6.95 -16.86
C ARG A 146 -4.22 5.61 -17.33
N GLN A 147 -3.45 4.87 -18.12
CA GLN A 147 -3.88 3.55 -18.61
C GLN A 147 -3.96 2.55 -17.45
N ALA A 148 -3.05 2.65 -16.46
CA ALA A 148 -3.17 1.89 -15.23
C ALA A 148 -4.49 2.17 -14.48
N THR A 149 -4.85 3.45 -14.36
CA THR A 149 -6.13 3.85 -13.74
C THR A 149 -7.33 3.30 -14.49
N THR A 150 -7.31 3.34 -15.84
CA THR A 150 -8.38 2.75 -16.65
C THR A 150 -8.53 1.25 -16.38
N LEU A 151 -7.42 0.51 -16.33
CA LEU A 151 -7.44 -0.92 -16.03
C LEU A 151 -7.92 -1.22 -14.62
N LEU A 152 -7.47 -0.47 -13.61
CA LEU A 152 -7.95 -0.59 -12.23
C LEU A 152 -9.46 -0.37 -12.12
N ARG A 153 -10.00 0.63 -12.82
CA ARG A 153 -11.44 0.89 -12.85
C ARG A 153 -12.23 -0.22 -13.56
N ALA A 154 -11.71 -0.75 -14.66
CA ALA A 154 -12.32 -1.89 -15.34
C ALA A 154 -12.35 -3.13 -14.43
N LEU A 155 -11.25 -3.39 -13.71
CA LEU A 155 -11.18 -4.47 -12.72
C LEU A 155 -12.19 -4.30 -11.59
N LEU A 156 -12.38 -3.07 -11.08
CA LEU A 156 -13.41 -2.78 -10.09
C LEU A 156 -14.81 -3.16 -10.58
N VAL A 157 -15.15 -2.78 -11.81
CA VAL A 157 -16.47 -3.12 -12.40
C VAL A 157 -16.63 -4.62 -12.57
N LEU A 158 -15.60 -5.31 -13.07
CA LEU A 158 -15.63 -6.77 -13.25
C LEU A 158 -15.78 -7.51 -11.91
N ALA A 159 -14.97 -7.17 -10.91
CA ALA A 159 -15.04 -7.78 -9.58
C ALA A 159 -16.43 -7.60 -8.95
N ASN A 160 -17.03 -6.41 -9.07
CA ASN A 160 -18.38 -6.18 -8.58
C ASN A 160 -19.44 -6.96 -9.35
N SER A 161 -19.29 -7.15 -10.66
CA SER A 161 -20.23 -7.93 -11.47
C SER A 161 -20.22 -9.43 -11.13
N GLU A 162 -19.07 -9.97 -10.71
CA GLU A 162 -18.95 -11.38 -10.29
C GLU A 162 -19.59 -11.63 -8.92
N VAL A 163 -19.56 -10.64 -8.01
CA VAL A 163 -20.16 -10.73 -6.67
C VAL A 163 -21.70 -10.65 -6.72
N GLN A 164 -22.26 -9.97 -7.72
CA GLN A 164 -23.72 -9.79 -7.88
C GLN A 164 -24.41 -10.94 -8.63
N ARG A 165 -23.69 -12.03 -8.92
CA ARG A 165 -24.18 -13.17 -9.71
C ARG A 165 -24.45 -14.38 -8.84
#